data_AF-A0A326GIW9-F1
#
_entry.id   AF-A0A326GIW9-F1
#
_cell.length_a   1.000
_cell.length_b   1.000
_cell.length_c   1.000
_cell.angle_alpha   90.00
_cell.angle_beta   90.00
_cell.angle_gamma   90.00
#
_symmetry.space_group_name_H-M   'P 1'
#
loop_
_entity.id
_entity.type
_entity.pdbx_description
1 polymer ?
#
loop_
_entity_poly.entity_id
_entity_poly.type
_entity_poly.pdbx_seq_one_letter_code
_entity_poly.pdbx_strand_id
1 'polypeptide(L)' 'MAQQAQDQLMTVTDVISTMGISRSTWQKLVARKQTPPIVRIGAVQRIRRDAFETWLGQHENAAAENT' A
#
# COMPACT_ATOMS: atom_id res chain seq x y z
N MET A 1 -13.96 11.51 19.07
CA MET A 1 -12.75 10.72 19.34
C MET A 1 -12.37 9.99 18.04
N ALA A 2 -11.39 10.47 17.29
CA ALA A 2 -10.87 9.77 16.09
C ALA A 2 -9.54 10.41 15.65
N GLN A 3 -8.48 10.25 16.45
CA GLN A 3 -7.15 10.80 16.16
C GLN A 3 -6.03 9.75 16.25
N GLN A 4 -6.35 8.45 16.11
CA GLN A 4 -5.35 7.38 16.28
C GLN A 4 -5.02 6.56 15.02
N ALA A 5 -5.67 6.82 13.88
CA ALA A 5 -5.40 6.08 12.64
C ALA A 5 -4.34 6.75 11.72
N GLN A 6 -4.04 8.03 11.92
CA GLN A 6 -3.26 8.84 10.96
C GLN A 6 -1.75 8.57 10.96
N ASP A 7 -1.23 7.87 11.98
CA ASP A 7 0.22 7.64 12.16
C ASP A 7 0.63 6.16 12.04
N GLN A 8 -0.28 5.26 11.65
CA GLN A 8 0.11 3.87 11.49
C GLN A 8 0.91 3.69 10.19
N LEU A 9 2.22 3.63 10.35
CA LEU A 9 3.17 3.37 9.29
C LEU A 9 3.31 1.86 9.06
N MET A 10 2.78 1.39 7.95
CA MET A 10 2.94 0.02 7.50
C MET A 10 4.24 -0.15 6.71
N THR A 11 4.84 -1.34 6.81
CA THR A 11 5.92 -1.72 5.92
C THR A 11 5.36 -2.31 4.63
N VAL A 12 6.20 -2.39 3.59
CA VAL A 12 5.81 -3.07 2.34
C VAL A 12 5.36 -4.51 2.60
N THR A 13 6.00 -5.22 3.53
CA THR A 13 5.62 -6.60 3.90
C THR A 13 4.21 -6.65 4.48
N ASP A 14 3.87 -5.72 5.38
CA ASP A 14 2.54 -5.65 6.00
C ASP A 14 1.46 -5.38 4.96
N VAL A 15 1.73 -4.52 3.98
CA VAL A 15 0.82 -4.22 2.87
C VAL A 15 0.64 -5.42 1.94
N ILE A 16 1.72 -6.13 1.61
CA ILE A 16 1.68 -7.35 0.80
C ILE A 16 0.84 -8.43 1.51
N SER A 17 1.06 -8.63 2.81
CA SER A 17 0.30 -9.56 3.65
C SER A 17 -1.17 -9.17 3.76
N THR A 18 -1.46 -7.87 3.91
CA THR A 18 -2.84 -7.34 4.00
C THR A 18 -3.61 -7.54 2.70
N MET A 19 -2.98 -7.31 1.55
CA MET A 19 -3.59 -7.57 0.24
C MET A 19 -3.61 -9.05 -0.16
N GLY A 20 -2.89 -9.92 0.56
CA GLY A 20 -2.74 -11.33 0.20
C GLY A 20 -2.02 -11.55 -1.15
N ILE A 21 -1.24 -10.58 -1.62
CA ILE A 21 -0.52 -10.67 -2.90
C ILE A 21 0.92 -11.11 -2.69
N SER A 22 1.59 -11.52 -3.77
CA SER A 22 3.03 -11.79 -3.74
C SER A 22 3.86 -10.51 -3.88
N ARG A 23 5.10 -10.52 -3.35
CA ARG A 23 6.05 -9.41 -3.50
C ARG A 23 6.33 -9.06 -4.97
N SER A 24 6.32 -10.05 -5.87
CA SER A 24 6.45 -9.86 -7.31
C SER A 24 5.28 -9.09 -7.92
N THR A 25 4.05 -9.36 -7.49
CA THR A 25 2.85 -8.58 -7.87
C THR A 25 2.97 -7.13 -7.38
N TRP A 26 3.42 -6.94 -6.13
CA TRP A 26 3.70 -5.61 -5.60
C TRP A 26 4.77 -4.87 -6.43
N GLN A 27 5.88 -5.52 -6.79
CA GLN A 27 6.91 -4.91 -7.64
C GLN A 27 6.35 -4.49 -9.02
N LYS A 28 5.46 -5.29 -9.63
CA LYS A 28 4.78 -4.91 -10.87
C LYS A 28 3.91 -3.67 -10.68
N LEU A 29 3.18 -3.56 -9.57
CA LEU A 29 2.39 -2.37 -9.23
C LEU A 29 3.29 -1.14 -9.04
N VAL A 30 4.40 -1.29 -8.31
CA VAL A 30 5.39 -0.20 -8.11
C VAL A 30 5.93 0.27 -9.46
N ALA A 31 6.31 -0.66 -10.35
CA ALA A 31 6.82 -0.33 -11.68
C ALA A 31 5.78 0.42 -12.53
N ARG A 32 4.50 0.08 -12.36
CA ARG A 32 3.37 0.76 -13.01
C ARG A 32 2.93 2.04 -12.31
N LYS A 33 3.60 2.45 -11.23
CA LYS A 33 3.23 3.58 -10.35
C LYS A 33 1.79 3.47 -9.80
N GLN A 34 1.29 2.24 -9.70
CA GLN A 34 -0.03 1.88 -9.17
C GLN A 34 0.12 1.42 -7.72
N THR A 35 0.79 2.22 -6.89
CA THR A 35 1.01 1.90 -5.48
C THR A 35 0.65 3.08 -4.60
N PRO A 36 0.23 2.81 -3.35
CA PRO A 36 -0.02 3.87 -2.39
C PRO A 36 1.23 4.73 -2.15
N PRO A 37 1.07 5.97 -1.65
CA PRO A 37 2.17 6.88 -1.37
C PRO A 37 3.19 6.26 -0.40
N ILE A 38 4.39 6.00 -0.89
CA ILE A 38 5.50 5.50 -0.09
C ILE A 38 6.25 6.69 0.50
N VAL A 39 6.20 6.83 1.81
CA VAL A 39 7.00 7.81 2.57
C VAL A 39 8.32 7.16 3.00
N ARG A 40 9.44 7.83 2.73
CA ARG A 40 10.75 7.40 3.24
C ARG A 40 10.97 8.06 4.60
N ILE A 41 11.13 7.25 5.64
CA ILE A 41 11.45 7.72 6.98
C ILE A 41 12.86 7.19 7.29
N GLY A 42 13.84 8.09 7.19
CA GLY A 42 15.25 7.73 7.22
C GLY A 42 15.63 6.85 6.02
N ALA A 43 16.20 5.67 6.31
CA ALA A 43 16.62 4.70 5.29
C ALA A 43 15.51 3.69 4.90
N VAL A 44 14.35 3.72 5.56
CA VAL A 44 13.31 2.70 5.39
C VAL A 44 12.10 3.28 4.65
N GLN A 45 11.58 2.52 3.70
CA GLN A 45 10.32 2.82 3.02
C GLN A 45 9.15 2.40 3.89
N ARG A 46 8.23 3.33 4.14
CA ARG A 46 7.00 3.11 4.88
C ARG A 46 5.80 3.62 4.10
N ILE A 47 4.65 3.06 4.39
CA ILE A 47 3.40 3.38 3.73
C ILE A 47 2.45 3.82 4.84
N ARG A 48 1.80 4.98 4.68
CA ARG A 48 0.79 5.38 5.64
C ARG A 48 -0.45 4.52 5.44
N ARG A 49 -0.96 3.91 6.53
CA ARG A 49 -2.17 3.08 6.49
C ARG A 49 -3.34 3.84 5.87
N ASP A 50 -3.60 5.06 6.31
CA ASP A 50 -4.66 5.92 5.76
C ASP A 50 -4.56 6.12 4.23
N ALA A 51 -3.34 6.37 3.75
CA ALA A 51 -3.08 6.52 2.31
C ALA A 51 -3.20 5.19 1.56
N PHE A 52 -2.88 4.07 2.21
CA PHE A 52 -3.11 2.73 1.68
C PHE A 52 -4.59 2.37 1.62
N GLU A 53 -5.38 2.65 2.66
CA GLU A 53 -6.82 2.41 2.68
C GLU A 53 -7.54 3.27 1.64
N THR A 54 -7.18 4.55 1.53
CA THR A 54 -7.69 5.45 0.49
C THR A 54 -7.33 4.95 -0.90
N TRP A 55 -6.07 4.54 -1.11
CA TRP A 55 -5.64 3.95 -2.38
C TRP A 55 -6.38 2.64 -2.66
N LEU A 56 -6.55 1.76 -1.67
CA LEU A 56 -7.22 0.47 -1.82
C LEU A 56 -8.67 0.66 -2.28
N GLY A 57 -9.41 1.59 -1.67
CA GLY A 57 -10.77 1.92 -2.09
C GLY A 57 -10.85 2.50 -3.52
N GLN A 58 -9.79 3.14 -4.01
CA GLN A 58 -9.70 3.61 -5.40
C GLN A 58 -9.26 2.52 -6.38
N HIS A 59 -8.50 1.52 -5.91
CA HIS A 59 -7.76 0.57 -6.73
C HIS A 59 -8.34 -0.85 -6.73
N GLU A 60 -9.31 -1.16 -5.86
CA GLU A 60 -10.08 -2.42 -5.88
C GLU A 60 -10.76 -2.68 -7.24
N ASN A 61 -10.99 -1.63 -8.04
CA ASN A 61 -11.48 -1.76 -9.41
C ASN A 61 -10.42 -2.30 -10.40
N ALA A 62 -9.13 -2.02 -10.16
CA ALA A 62 -8.04 -2.31 -11.10
C ALA A 62 -7.26 -3.61 -10.78
N ALA A 63 -7.38 -4.13 -9.55
CA ALA A 63 -6.70 -5.37 -9.16
C ALA A 63 -7.35 -6.65 -9.73
N ALA A 64 -8.62 -6.57 -10.16
CA ALA A 64 -9.35 -7.68 -10.76
C ALA A 64 -9.01 -7.95 -12.24
N GLU A 65 -8.33 -7.02 -12.93
CA GLU A 65 -8.10 -7.08 -14.39
C GLU A 65 -6.77 -7.73 -14.81
N ASN A 66 -6.26 -8.72 -14.07
CA ASN A 66 -5.15 -9.56 -14.55
C ASN A 66 -5.42 -11.04 -14.24
N THR A 67 -6.48 -11.57 -14.86
CA THR A 67 -6.62 -13.01 -15.17
C THR A 67 -6.45 -13.19 -16.67
#